data_AF-U4KKF3-F1
#
_entry.id   AF-U4KKF3-F1
#
_cell.length_a   1.000
_cell.length_b   1.000
_cell.length_c   1.000
_cell.angle_alpha   90.00
_cell.angle_beta   90.00
_cell.angle_gamma   90.00
#
_symmetry.space_group_name_H-M   'P 1'
#
loop_
_entity.id
_entity.type
_entity.pdbx_description
1 polymer ?
#
loop_
_entity_poly.entity_id
_entity_poly.type
_entity_poly.pdbx_seq_one_letter_code
_entity_poly.pdbx_strand_id
1 'polypeptide(L)'
;MVLPIYLNMLIVSSIIFSVIIIAILICIIFYVIALKSIQKSEKRVLEVKTKIDLVLLKKYDIYQKMNDIINKTDLEIEKKDLSAMVDKSLYVACLNDLIEQMLEQQVIKETHNYSSIKEKSIEIQEELICVQKNYNMLVSIYNQKISKFPFIIVSKKKRLVKQEYFELR
;
A
#
# COMPACT_ATOMS: atom_id res chain seq x y z
N MET A 1 34.18 52.83 37.20
CA MET A 1 33.40 51.61 37.51
C MET A 1 32.45 51.16 36.38
N VAL A 2 32.30 51.94 35.30
CA VAL A 2 31.31 51.69 34.23
C VAL A 2 31.84 50.79 33.09
N LEU A 3 33.14 50.83 32.80
CA LEU A 3 33.80 50.02 31.76
C LEU A 3 33.58 48.49 31.87
N PRO A 4 33.70 47.84 33.05
CA PRO A 4 33.52 46.39 33.15
C PRO A 4 32.07 45.95 32.89
N ILE A 5 31.09 46.82 33.11
CA ILE A 5 29.67 46.53 32.89
C ILE A 5 29.38 46.42 31.39
N TYR A 6 29.91 47.34 30.58
CA TYR A 6 29.74 47.31 29.12
C TYR A 6 30.41 46.10 28.47
N LEU A 7 31.58 45.69 28.97
CA LEU A 7 32.28 44.51 28.47
C LEU A 7 31.48 43.23 28.71
N ASN A 8 30.88 43.08 29.89
CA ASN A 8 30.02 41.94 30.22
C ASN A 8 28.75 41.92 29.36
N MET A 9 28.14 43.07 29.09
CA MET A 9 26.95 43.16 28.22
C MET A 9 27.24 42.73 26.78
N LEU A 10 28.41 43.10 26.23
CA LEU A 10 28.83 42.66 24.89
C LEU A 10 29.06 41.15 24.79
N ILE A 11 29.69 40.56 25.81
CA ILE A 11 29.94 39.11 25.88
C ILE A 11 28.61 38.34 25.93
N VAL A 12 27.66 38.77 26.77
CA VAL A 12 26.34 38.14 26.89
C VAL A 12 25.59 38.19 25.56
N SER A 13 25.61 39.34 24.86
CA SER A 13 24.98 39.47 23.54
C SER A 13 25.58 38.52 22.50
N SER A 14 26.91 38.35 22.49
CA SER A 14 27.60 37.44 21.56
C SER A 14 27.24 35.98 21.81
N ILE A 15 27.14 35.58 23.08
CA ILE A 15 26.73 34.23 23.48
C ILE A 15 25.30 33.94 23.02
N ILE A 16 24.38 34.87 23.25
CA ILE A 16 22.97 34.74 22.83
C ILE A 16 22.88 34.54 21.31
N PHE A 17 23.62 35.33 20.53
CA PHE A 17 23.62 35.23 19.07
C PHE A 17 24.15 33.87 18.58
N SER A 18 25.24 33.38 19.19
CA SER A 18 25.80 32.06 18.89
C SER A 18 24.79 30.93 19.16
N VAL A 19 24.09 30.99 20.31
CA VAL A 19 23.05 30.01 20.66
C VAL A 19 21.90 30.01 19.64
N ILE A 20 21.47 31.19 19.18
CA ILE A 20 20.43 31.32 18.17
C ILE A 20 20.86 30.67 16.84
N ILE A 21 22.09 30.90 16.39
CA ILE A 21 22.62 30.29 15.16
C ILE A 21 22.63 28.76 15.26
N ILE A 22 23.09 28.23 16.40
CA ILE A 22 23.14 26.78 16.63
C ILE A 22 21.73 26.20 16.63
N ALA A 23 20.76 26.87 17.27
CA ALA A 23 19.37 26.44 17.26
C ALA A 23 18.78 26.40 15.84
N ILE A 24 19.07 27.41 15.01
CA ILE A 24 18.64 27.45 13.60
C ILE A 24 19.25 26.28 12.82
N LEU A 25 20.54 26.00 12.99
CA LEU A 25 21.21 24.87 12.34
C LEU A 25 20.56 23.53 12.71
N ILE A 26 20.25 23.32 14.00
CA ILE A 26 19.55 22.13 14.48
C ILE A 26 18.17 21.99 13.82
N CYS A 27 17.41 23.09 13.71
CA CYS A 27 16.11 23.10 13.04
C CYS A 27 16.22 22.72 11.55
N ILE A 28 17.25 23.21 10.84
CA ILE A 28 17.47 22.90 9.42
C ILE A 28 17.84 21.42 9.24
N ILE A 29 18.77 20.91 10.06
CA ILE A 29 19.18 19.49 10.02
C ILE A 29 17.95 18.61 10.26
N PHE A 30 17.16 18.93 11.29
CA PHE A 30 15.94 18.21 11.59
C PHE A 30 14.96 18.20 10.40
N TYR A 31 14.75 19.36 9.77
CA TYR A 31 13.85 19.50 8.62
C TYR A 31 14.25 18.58 7.44
N VAL A 32 15.55 18.49 7.13
CA VAL A 32 16.06 17.63 6.06
C VAL A 32 15.87 16.15 6.38
N ILE A 33 16.16 15.74 7.63
CA ILE A 33 15.97 14.35 8.08
C ILE A 33 14.49 13.98 8.00
N ALA A 34 13.61 14.87 8.47
CA ALA A 34 12.18 14.66 8.46
C ALA A 34 11.63 14.47 7.04
N LEU A 35 12.04 15.32 6.10
CA LEU A 35 11.66 15.20 4.69
C LEU A 35 12.06 13.85 4.10
N LYS A 36 13.35 13.48 4.22
CA LYS A 36 13.87 12.22 3.66
C LYS A 36 13.16 11.01 4.27
N SER A 37 12.89 11.04 5.57
CA SER A 37 12.21 9.95 6.27
C SER A 37 10.76 9.77 5.82
N ILE A 38 10.03 10.87 5.55
CA ILE A 38 8.66 10.80 5.03
C ILE A 38 8.66 10.26 3.60
N GLN A 39 9.50 10.81 2.71
CA GLN A 39 9.63 10.35 1.32
C GLN A 39 9.99 8.87 1.22
N LYS A 40 10.87 8.39 2.12
CA LYS A 40 11.20 6.96 2.20
C LYS A 40 9.97 6.11 2.56
N SER A 41 9.14 6.55 3.50
CA SER A 41 7.91 5.85 3.86
C SER A 41 6.90 5.85 2.73
N GLU A 42 6.71 7.00 2.07
CA GLU A 42 5.82 7.13 0.91
C GLU A 42 6.23 6.20 -0.24
N LYS A 43 7.52 6.16 -0.57
CA LYS A 43 8.05 5.26 -1.61
C LYS A 43 7.76 3.79 -1.29
N ARG A 44 7.92 3.37 -0.03
CA ARG A 44 7.62 2.00 0.39
C ARG A 44 6.14 1.66 0.25
N VAL A 45 5.24 2.59 0.57
CA VAL A 45 3.80 2.39 0.35
C VAL A 45 3.52 2.22 -1.14
N LEU A 46 4.11 3.07 -1.99
CA LEU A 46 3.95 2.99 -3.44
C LEU A 46 4.47 1.66 -4.01
N GLU A 47 5.66 1.21 -3.58
CA GLU A 47 6.24 -0.07 -3.99
C GLU A 47 5.31 -1.25 -3.67
N VAL A 48 4.71 -1.25 -2.46
CA VAL A 48 3.77 -2.32 -2.08
C VAL A 48 2.44 -2.18 -2.80
N LYS A 49 1.96 -0.96 -3.08
CA LYS A 49 0.77 -0.74 -3.92
C LYS A 49 0.95 -1.39 -5.30
N THR A 50 2.10 -1.16 -5.93
CA THR A 50 2.41 -1.82 -7.21
C THR A 50 2.46 -3.34 -7.08
N LYS A 51 2.93 -3.89 -5.95
CA LYS A 51 2.84 -5.35 -5.69
C LYS A 51 1.40 -5.83 -5.60
N ILE A 52 0.49 -5.09 -4.97
CA ILE A 52 -0.95 -5.41 -4.95
C ILE A 52 -1.47 -5.50 -6.38
N ASP A 53 -1.20 -4.48 -7.20
CA ASP A 53 -1.68 -4.43 -8.59
C ASP A 53 -1.20 -5.64 -9.40
N LEU A 54 0.05 -6.07 -9.20
CA LEU A 54 0.61 -7.27 -9.83
C LEU A 54 -0.08 -8.55 -9.36
N VAL A 55 -0.33 -8.70 -8.05
CA VAL A 55 -1.02 -9.89 -7.51
C VAL A 55 -2.47 -9.95 -7.99
N LEU A 56 -3.17 -8.82 -8.05
CA LEU A 56 -4.52 -8.73 -8.62
C LEU A 56 -4.54 -9.13 -10.10
N LEU A 57 -3.51 -8.75 -10.87
CA LEU A 57 -3.38 -9.19 -12.26
C LEU A 57 -3.19 -10.71 -12.36
N LYS A 58 -2.28 -11.28 -11.56
CA LYS A 58 -2.10 -12.74 -11.51
C LYS A 58 -3.40 -13.46 -11.12
N LYS A 59 -4.15 -12.92 -10.16
CA LYS A 59 -5.48 -13.44 -9.76
C LYS A 59 -6.39 -13.48 -10.98
N TYR A 60 -6.54 -12.37 -11.68
CA TYR A 60 -7.34 -12.30 -12.90
C TYR A 60 -6.92 -13.36 -13.95
N ASP A 61 -5.61 -13.53 -14.18
CA ASP A 61 -5.11 -14.51 -15.14
C ASP A 61 -5.40 -15.97 -14.75
N ILE A 62 -5.37 -16.30 -13.45
CA ILE A 62 -5.77 -17.62 -12.95
C ILE A 62 -7.27 -17.85 -13.19
N TYR A 63 -8.09 -16.85 -12.90
CA TYR A 63 -9.54 -16.92 -13.09
C TYR A 63 -9.91 -17.06 -14.57
N GLN A 64 -9.17 -16.41 -15.47
CA GLN A 64 -9.30 -16.64 -16.91
C GLN A 64 -9.01 -18.10 -17.28
N LYS A 65 -7.95 -18.71 -16.75
CA LYS A 65 -7.66 -20.14 -16.97
C LYS A 65 -8.74 -21.06 -16.42
N MET A 66 -9.36 -20.71 -15.29
CA MET A 66 -10.51 -21.45 -14.76
C MET A 66 -11.71 -21.35 -15.72
N ASN A 67 -12.00 -20.15 -16.24
CA ASN A 67 -13.06 -19.93 -17.22
C ASN A 67 -12.83 -20.75 -18.51
N ASP A 68 -11.60 -20.83 -19.01
CA ASP A 68 -11.27 -21.63 -20.19
C ASP A 68 -11.56 -23.13 -19.97
N ILE A 69 -11.31 -23.64 -18.76
CA ILE A 69 -11.64 -25.03 -18.41
C ILE A 69 -13.14 -25.23 -18.40
N ILE A 70 -13.88 -24.31 -17.77
CA ILE A 70 -15.35 -24.32 -17.74
C ILE A 70 -15.93 -24.30 -19.16
N ASN A 71 -15.41 -23.43 -20.03
CA ASN A 71 -15.85 -23.32 -21.41
C ASN A 71 -15.58 -24.57 -22.24
N LYS A 72 -14.49 -25.30 -21.95
CA LYS A 72 -14.17 -26.59 -22.59
C LYS A 72 -14.95 -27.78 -22.03
N THR A 73 -15.59 -27.62 -20.87
CA THR A 73 -16.41 -28.69 -20.29
C THR A 73 -17.78 -28.67 -20.97
N ASP A 74 -18.22 -29.84 -21.45
CA ASP A 74 -19.49 -30.05 -22.17
C ASP A 74 -20.67 -30.04 -21.19
N LEU A 75 -20.96 -28.86 -20.61
CA LEU A 75 -22.05 -28.70 -19.65
C LEU A 75 -23.14 -27.79 -20.19
N GLU A 76 -24.39 -28.23 -20.01
CA GLU A 76 -25.64 -27.50 -20.24
C GLU A 76 -25.88 -26.37 -19.22
N ILE A 77 -24.81 -25.77 -18.69
CA ILE A 77 -24.92 -24.58 -17.85
C ILE A 77 -24.84 -23.39 -18.78
N GLU A 78 -25.76 -22.44 -18.63
CA GLU A 78 -25.79 -21.20 -19.40
C GLU A 78 -24.47 -20.45 -19.16
N LYS A 79 -23.51 -20.62 -20.08
CA LYS A 79 -22.20 -19.99 -20.04
C LYS A 79 -22.43 -18.50 -20.22
N LYS A 80 -22.48 -17.77 -19.11
CA LYS A 80 -22.56 -16.31 -19.12
C LYS A 80 -21.34 -15.80 -19.88
N ASP A 81 -21.56 -15.03 -20.94
CA ASP A 81 -20.45 -14.44 -21.70
C ASP A 81 -19.79 -13.33 -20.89
N LEU A 82 -18.88 -13.74 -20.01
CA LEU A 82 -18.14 -12.86 -19.11
C LEU A 82 -17.03 -12.09 -19.85
N SER A 83 -16.77 -12.42 -21.12
CA SER A 83 -15.73 -11.78 -21.94
C SER A 83 -16.02 -10.30 -22.25
N ALA A 84 -17.29 -9.89 -22.16
CA ALA A 84 -17.72 -8.50 -22.34
C ALA A 84 -17.50 -7.60 -21.11
N MET A 85 -17.08 -8.16 -19.96
CA MET A 85 -16.88 -7.38 -18.73
C MET A 85 -15.54 -6.65 -18.72
N VAL A 86 -15.58 -5.31 -18.70
CA VAL A 86 -14.39 -4.43 -18.67
C VAL A 86 -13.73 -4.42 -17.27
N ASP A 87 -14.50 -4.66 -16.21
CA ASP A 87 -14.02 -4.61 -14.83
C ASP A 87 -13.52 -5.99 -14.37
N LYS A 88 -12.21 -6.09 -14.15
CA LYS A 88 -11.54 -7.31 -13.68
C LYS A 88 -12.03 -7.79 -12.32
N SER A 89 -12.47 -6.88 -11.44
CA SER A 89 -12.96 -7.26 -10.11
C SER A 89 -14.33 -7.92 -10.19
N LEU A 90 -15.24 -7.34 -10.99
CA LEU A 90 -16.57 -7.88 -11.25
C LEU A 90 -16.50 -9.20 -12.02
N TYR A 91 -15.57 -9.31 -12.99
CA TYR A 91 -15.30 -10.55 -13.71
C TYR A 91 -14.93 -11.71 -12.76
N VAL A 92 -13.98 -11.46 -11.84
CA VAL A 92 -13.54 -12.44 -10.84
C VAL A 92 -14.69 -12.82 -9.90
N ALA A 93 -15.52 -11.86 -9.47
CA ALA A 93 -16.68 -12.13 -8.61
C ALA A 93 -17.71 -13.03 -9.32
N CYS A 94 -18.17 -12.64 -10.51
CA CYS A 94 -19.14 -13.44 -11.27
C CYS A 94 -18.60 -14.83 -11.66
N LEU A 95 -17.29 -14.96 -11.91
CA LEU A 95 -16.68 -16.28 -12.13
C LEU A 95 -16.66 -17.13 -10.86
N ASN A 96 -16.40 -16.54 -9.68
CA ASN A 96 -16.47 -17.30 -8.43
C ASN A 96 -17.87 -17.89 -8.25
N ASP A 97 -18.91 -17.09 -8.47
CA ASP A 97 -20.29 -17.54 -8.36
C ASP A 97 -20.58 -18.72 -9.31
N LEU A 98 -20.14 -18.63 -10.56
CA LEU A 98 -20.29 -19.70 -11.55
C LEU A 98 -19.49 -20.95 -11.15
N ILE A 99 -18.25 -20.78 -10.69
CA ILE A 99 -17.39 -21.87 -10.20
C ILE A 99 -18.03 -22.60 -9.02
N GLU A 100 -18.63 -21.86 -8.07
CA GLU A 100 -19.32 -22.43 -6.91
C GLU A 100 -20.52 -23.28 -7.34
N GLN A 101 -21.37 -22.75 -8.24
CA GLN A 101 -22.50 -23.51 -8.81
C GLN A 101 -22.06 -24.82 -9.49
N MET A 102 -20.94 -24.78 -10.23
CA MET A 102 -20.43 -25.97 -10.93
C MET A 102 -19.74 -26.98 -9.99
N LEU A 103 -19.17 -26.53 -8.87
CA LEU A 103 -18.60 -27.39 -7.84
C LEU A 103 -19.66 -28.17 -7.07
N GLU A 104 -20.83 -27.57 -6.86
CA GLU A 104 -22.00 -28.22 -6.23
C GLU A 104 -22.51 -29.40 -7.07
N GLN A 105 -22.50 -29.25 -8.40
CA GLN A 105 -22.86 -30.30 -9.34
C GLN A 105 -21.76 -31.37 -9.53
N GLN A 106 -20.66 -31.30 -8.78
CA GLN A 106 -19.45 -32.16 -8.83
C GLN A 106 -18.70 -32.23 -10.17
N VAL A 107 -19.09 -31.48 -11.19
CA VAL A 107 -18.65 -31.76 -12.57
C VAL A 107 -17.18 -31.41 -12.85
N ILE A 108 -16.63 -30.41 -12.17
CA ILE A 108 -15.25 -29.96 -12.40
C ILE A 108 -14.24 -30.65 -11.47
N LYS A 109 -14.70 -31.43 -10.48
CA LYS A 109 -13.81 -32.03 -9.45
C LYS A 109 -12.84 -33.07 -10.01
N GLU A 110 -13.21 -33.74 -11.10
CA GLU A 110 -12.43 -34.87 -11.66
C GLU A 110 -11.38 -34.44 -12.69
N THR A 111 -11.36 -33.17 -13.10
CA THR A 111 -10.39 -32.69 -14.08
C THR A 111 -9.05 -32.39 -13.39
N HIS A 112 -8.01 -33.18 -13.69
CA HIS A 112 -6.65 -32.99 -13.15
C HIS A 112 -6.12 -31.55 -13.24
N ASN A 113 -6.46 -30.83 -14.32
CA ASN A 113 -6.04 -29.44 -14.51
C ASN A 113 -6.73 -28.47 -13.54
N TYR A 114 -7.97 -28.73 -13.14
CA TYR A 114 -8.74 -27.83 -12.27
C TYR A 114 -8.21 -27.81 -10.84
N SER A 115 -7.85 -28.97 -10.26
CA SER A 115 -7.27 -29.03 -8.91
C SER A 115 -6.00 -28.19 -8.79
N SER A 116 -5.08 -28.33 -9.75
CA SER A 116 -3.81 -27.58 -9.75
C SER A 116 -4.00 -26.07 -9.93
N ILE A 117 -5.02 -25.64 -10.68
CA ILE A 117 -5.34 -24.22 -10.85
C ILE A 117 -6.06 -23.67 -9.61
N LYS A 118 -6.89 -24.48 -8.95
CA LYS A 118 -7.51 -24.15 -7.67
C LYS A 118 -6.48 -23.95 -6.56
N GLU A 119 -5.49 -24.83 -6.45
CA GLU A 119 -4.35 -24.68 -5.53
C GLU A 119 -3.63 -23.35 -5.76
N LYS A 120 -3.28 -23.04 -7.02
CA LYS A 120 -2.66 -21.75 -7.36
C LYS A 120 -3.55 -20.55 -7.04
N SER A 121 -4.87 -20.67 -7.15
CA SER A 121 -5.80 -19.62 -6.74
C SER A 121 -5.73 -19.36 -5.24
N ILE A 122 -5.65 -20.42 -4.43
CA ILE A 122 -5.49 -20.31 -2.98
C ILE A 122 -4.15 -19.64 -2.64
N GLU A 123 -3.06 -20.05 -3.28
CA GLU A 123 -1.74 -19.42 -3.10
C GLU A 123 -1.76 -17.91 -3.40
N ILE A 124 -2.43 -17.50 -4.49
CA ILE A 124 -2.57 -16.08 -4.83
C ILE A 124 -3.43 -15.33 -3.81
N GLN A 125 -4.48 -15.95 -3.27
CA GLN A 125 -5.29 -15.33 -2.22
C GLN A 125 -4.46 -15.08 -0.96
N GLU A 126 -3.63 -16.05 -0.56
CA GLU A 126 -2.70 -15.89 0.56
C GLU A 126 -1.65 -14.81 0.28
N GLU A 127 -1.07 -14.78 -0.93
CA GLU A 127 -0.16 -13.71 -1.36
C GLU A 127 -0.83 -12.34 -1.27
N LEU A 128 -2.08 -12.22 -1.75
CA LEU A 128 -2.85 -10.97 -1.72
C LEU A 128 -3.12 -10.50 -0.28
N ILE A 129 -3.51 -11.41 0.61
CA ILE A 129 -3.72 -11.10 2.04
C ILE A 129 -2.40 -10.64 2.68
N CYS A 130 -1.28 -11.28 2.35
CA CYS A 130 0.04 -10.91 2.86
C CYS A 130 0.45 -9.52 2.40
N VAL A 131 0.32 -9.23 1.10
CA VAL A 131 0.67 -7.92 0.54
C VAL A 131 -0.26 -6.83 1.08
N GLN A 132 -1.56 -7.09 1.25
CA GLN A 132 -2.50 -6.17 1.90
C GLN A 132 -2.07 -5.82 3.32
N LYS A 133 -1.79 -6.84 4.16
CA LYS A 133 -1.34 -6.60 5.54
C LYS A 133 -0.09 -5.72 5.57
N ASN A 134 0.87 -5.99 4.68
CA ASN A 134 2.07 -5.19 4.55
C ASN A 134 1.77 -3.75 4.10
N TYR A 135 0.90 -3.56 3.11
CA TYR A 135 0.46 -2.24 2.66
C TYR A 135 -0.17 -1.44 3.81
N ASN A 136 -1.14 -2.04 4.50
CA ASN A 136 -1.85 -1.39 5.60
C ASN A 136 -0.91 -1.04 6.77
N MET A 137 0.05 -1.91 7.07
CA MET A 137 1.11 -1.60 8.03
C MET A 137 1.94 -0.38 7.60
N LEU A 138 2.37 -0.32 6.34
CA LEU A 138 3.17 0.81 5.82
C LEU A 138 2.37 2.11 5.75
N VAL A 139 1.09 2.06 5.37
CA VAL A 139 0.16 3.19 5.42
C VAL A 139 0.01 3.69 6.85
N SER A 140 -0.14 2.79 7.83
CA SER A 140 -0.17 3.17 9.24
C SER A 140 1.11 3.88 9.67
N ILE A 141 2.28 3.35 9.32
CA ILE A 141 3.57 3.98 9.62
C ILE A 141 3.68 5.37 8.98
N TYR A 142 3.28 5.50 7.71
CA TYR A 142 3.28 6.79 7.00
C TYR A 142 2.33 7.79 7.65
N ASN A 143 1.07 7.41 7.87
CA ASN A 143 0.02 8.24 8.45
C ASN A 143 0.38 8.70 9.87
N GLN A 144 0.94 7.81 10.69
CA GLN A 144 1.43 8.16 12.02
C GLN A 144 2.60 9.13 11.93
N LYS A 145 3.54 8.91 11.00
CA LYS A 145 4.70 9.77 10.82
C LYS A 145 4.28 11.19 10.45
N ILE A 146 3.42 11.38 9.45
CA ILE A 146 2.99 12.73 9.04
C ILE A 146 2.12 13.45 10.08
N SER A 147 1.54 12.71 11.04
CA SER A 147 0.64 13.23 12.06
C SER A 147 1.33 13.59 13.39
N LYS A 148 2.55 13.11 13.66
CA LYS A 148 3.24 13.29 14.94
C LYS A 148 4.31 14.39 14.86
N PHE A 149 4.48 15.14 15.95
CA PHE A 149 5.66 16.00 16.11
C PHE A 149 6.92 15.12 16.14
N PRO A 150 8.04 15.56 15.54
CA PRO A 150 8.26 16.83 14.84
C PRO A 150 7.92 16.86 13.34
N PHE A 151 7.57 15.73 12.75
CA PHE A 151 7.27 15.58 11.31
C PHE A 151 6.03 16.34 10.84
N ILE A 152 5.07 16.62 11.73
CA ILE A 152 3.85 17.38 11.43
C ILE A 152 4.12 18.78 10.83
N ILE A 153 5.23 19.42 11.20
CA ILE A 153 5.61 20.74 10.67
C ILE A 153 5.92 20.63 9.18
N VAL A 154 6.68 19.59 8.83
CA VAL A 154 7.10 19.31 7.46
C VAL A 154 5.92 18.87 6.62
N SER A 155 5.06 17.99 7.15
CA SER A 155 3.89 17.48 6.43
C SER A 155 2.89 18.60 6.12
N LYS A 156 2.61 19.50 7.08
CA LYS A 156 1.75 20.68 6.84
C LYS A 156 2.34 21.62 5.79
N LYS A 157 3.65 21.92 5.86
CA LYS A 157 4.32 22.78 4.87
C LYS A 157 4.29 22.17 3.46
N LYS A 158 4.40 20.85 3.34
CA LYS A 158 4.37 20.11 2.07
C LYS A 158 2.96 19.69 1.63
N ARG A 159 1.91 20.02 2.41
CA ARG A 159 0.52 19.61 2.16
C ARG A 159 0.35 18.10 1.97
N LEU A 160 1.09 17.31 2.75
CA LEU A 160 0.99 15.85 2.71
C LEU A 160 -0.33 15.40 3.34
N VAL A 161 -1.00 14.45 2.68
CA VAL A 161 -2.30 13.93 3.09
C VAL A 161 -2.13 12.48 3.55
N LYS A 162 -2.96 12.04 4.50
CA LYS A 162 -3.01 10.64 4.93
C LYS A 162 -3.43 9.76 3.75
N GLN A 163 -2.82 8.59 3.66
CA GLN A 163 -3.18 7.57 2.70
C GLN A 163 -4.25 6.66 3.27
N GLU A 164 -5.12 6.16 2.39
CA GLU A 164 -6.19 5.23 2.76
C GLU A 164 -5.66 3.80 2.90
N TYR A 165 -6.32 3.02 3.73
CA TYR A 165 -6.04 1.59 3.87
C TYR A 165 -6.63 0.84 2.67
N PHE A 166 -6.01 -0.29 2.33
CA PHE A 166 -6.53 -1.18 1.31
C PHE A 166 -7.48 -2.20 1.95
N GLU A 167 -8.71 -2.23 1.46
CA GLU A 167 -9.75 -3.19 1.84
C GLU A 167 -9.97 -4.15 0.68
N LEU A 168 -9.97 -5.46 0.98
CA LEU A 168 -10.38 -6.46 0.01
C LEU A 168 -11.90 -6.46 -0.02
N ARG A 169 -12.47 -6.16 -1.18
CA ARG A 169 -13.87 -6.39 -1.51
C ARG A 169 -13.98 -7.63 -2.37
#